data_AF-A0A816Z3N2-F1
#
_entry.id   AF-A0A816Z3N2-F1
#
_cell.length_a   1.000
_cell.length_b   1.000
_cell.length_c   1.000
_cell.angle_alpha   90.00
_cell.angle_beta   90.00
_cell.angle_gamma   90.00
#
_symmetry.space_group_name_H-M   'P 1'
#
loop_
_entity.id
_entity.type
_entity.pdbx_description
1 polymer ?
#
loop_
_entity_poly.entity_id
_entity_poly.type
_entity_poly.pdbx_seq_one_letter_code
_entity_poly.pdbx_strand_id
1 'polypeptide(L)'
;MIDTLKQWKEQYALRLPVVEDDNKYDKDILINYYLAYLALLEPKELKKESISNVQTVLDYILEQTIQAFNSANLFCGPYNDCEFLQGLAKMVVNDTFLIYIISRENIYELFIEKFILFNAVCESTILNTIICSSLYTIIWSISFQPEYSMKLKSNDKLISTVEQRVKNQSNDEYALEMKRVAKGILFNLDYLQMEAQATAVDPNSDDNQIKVMVSYAHRDVTFCKKIVTELQIHFKGDIGVDFNKLSVSHEDDWEDIAKAISQCDVILMIVTENYCSSKSCRREVIHADKRNKRMIPIYQGNDYKVEDWFEIRAGSAT
;
A
#
# COMPACT_ATOMS: atom_id res chain seq x y z
N MET A 1 19.32 9.06 10.97
CA MET A 1 19.00 7.63 10.75
C MET A 1 19.42 7.19 9.35
N ILE A 2 18.98 7.87 8.29
CA ILE A 2 19.46 7.67 6.90
C ILE A 2 20.99 7.78 6.78
N ASP A 3 21.62 8.75 7.45
CA ASP A 3 23.09 8.88 7.46
C ASP A 3 23.80 7.70 8.14
N THR A 4 23.14 7.03 9.08
CA THR A 4 23.67 5.86 9.77
C THR A 4 23.76 4.66 8.82
N LEU A 5 22.81 4.51 7.88
CA LEU A 5 22.88 3.45 6.87
C LEU A 5 23.83 3.75 5.75
N LYS A 6 23.97 5.02 5.34
CA LYS A 6 25.01 5.39 4.39
C LYS A 6 26.39 5.14 4.98
N GLN A 7 26.62 5.53 6.23
CA GLN A 7 27.87 5.28 6.94
C GLN A 7 28.13 3.78 7.18
N TRP A 8 27.11 3.00 7.51
CA TRP A 8 27.26 1.56 7.63
C TRP A 8 27.45 0.87 6.28
N LYS A 9 26.73 1.28 5.22
CA LYS A 9 26.94 0.83 3.84
C LYS A 9 28.35 1.13 3.38
N GLU A 10 28.91 2.30 3.68
CA GLU A 10 30.31 2.61 3.35
C GLU A 10 31.29 1.72 4.11
N GLN A 11 31.07 1.46 5.41
CA GLN A 11 31.89 0.53 6.19
C GLN A 11 31.74 -0.94 5.75
N TYR A 12 30.57 -1.34 5.23
CA TYR A 12 30.27 -2.72 4.84
C TYR A 12 30.51 -3.01 3.35
N ALA A 13 30.30 -2.06 2.45
CA ALA A 13 30.64 -2.16 1.03
C ALA A 13 32.17 -2.27 0.85
N LEU A 14 32.96 -1.65 1.74
CA LEU A 14 34.40 -1.87 1.85
C LEU A 14 34.78 -3.21 2.51
N ARG A 15 33.83 -3.91 3.16
CA ARG A 15 34.00 -5.20 3.85
C ARG A 15 33.24 -6.36 3.20
N LEU A 16 32.82 -6.20 1.95
CA LEU A 16 32.53 -7.34 1.09
C LEU A 16 33.72 -7.66 0.16
N PRO A 17 34.90 -8.03 0.67
CA PRO A 17 35.68 -9.06 0.01
C PRO A 17 35.22 -10.39 0.60
N VAL A 18 34.61 -11.23 -0.24
CA VAL A 18 34.59 -12.68 -0.04
C VAL A 18 34.16 -13.09 1.39
N VAL A 19 32.86 -13.04 1.68
CA VAL A 19 32.35 -13.84 2.79
C VAL A 19 32.50 -15.29 2.34
N GLU A 20 33.65 -15.89 2.66
CA GLU A 20 33.83 -17.33 2.60
C GLU A 20 32.66 -17.98 3.35
N ASP A 21 32.22 -19.13 2.87
CA ASP A 21 30.97 -19.83 3.19
C ASP A 21 30.71 -20.09 4.69
N ASP A 22 31.69 -19.81 5.56
CA ASP A 22 31.75 -20.30 6.94
C ASP A 22 31.16 -19.39 8.03
N ASN A 23 30.81 -18.12 7.77
CA ASN A 23 30.30 -17.24 8.85
C ASN A 23 28.78 -16.94 8.77
N LYS A 24 27.97 -17.99 8.96
CA LYS A 24 26.50 -17.93 9.05
C LYS A 24 25.97 -16.91 10.08
N TYR A 25 26.69 -16.72 11.19
CA TYR A 25 26.31 -15.81 12.28
C TYR A 25 26.26 -14.33 11.88
N ASP A 26 27.20 -13.87 11.04
CA ASP A 26 27.24 -12.48 10.59
C ASP A 26 26.13 -12.18 9.57
N LYS A 27 25.75 -13.17 8.75
CA LYS A 27 24.60 -13.07 7.84
C LYS A 27 23.29 -12.94 8.63
N ASP A 28 23.09 -13.76 9.67
CA ASP A 28 21.89 -13.74 10.53
C ASP A 28 21.71 -12.39 11.26
N ILE A 29 22.79 -11.80 11.79
CA ILE A 29 22.75 -10.45 12.40
C ILE A 29 22.34 -9.38 11.38
N LEU A 30 22.87 -9.46 10.17
CA LEU A 30 22.58 -8.48 9.12
C LEU A 30 21.11 -8.53 8.70
N ILE A 31 20.55 -9.73 8.55
CA ILE A 31 19.13 -9.93 8.23
C ILE A 31 18.25 -9.39 9.36
N ASN A 32 18.57 -9.71 10.61
CA ASN A 32 17.87 -9.17 11.77
C ASN A 32 17.88 -7.64 11.76
N TYR A 33 19.04 -7.06 11.48
CA TYR A 33 19.17 -5.61 11.37
C TYR A 33 18.27 -5.05 10.27
N TYR A 34 18.28 -5.63 9.06
CA TYR A 34 17.45 -5.12 7.97
C TYR A 34 15.96 -5.35 8.19
N LEU A 35 15.53 -6.51 8.70
CA LEU A 35 14.13 -6.76 9.04
C LEU A 35 13.67 -5.80 10.14
N ALA A 36 14.47 -5.60 11.19
CA ALA A 36 14.17 -4.64 12.24
C ALA A 36 14.18 -3.19 11.72
N TYR A 37 15.15 -2.84 10.89
CA TYR A 37 15.29 -1.51 10.31
C TYR A 37 14.13 -1.17 9.37
N LEU A 38 13.77 -2.09 8.46
CA LEU A 38 12.58 -1.98 7.63
C LEU A 38 11.32 -1.90 8.49
N ALA A 39 11.29 -2.60 9.62
CA ALA A 39 10.16 -2.51 10.53
C ALA A 39 10.03 -1.14 11.20
N LEU A 40 11.15 -0.45 11.44
CA LEU A 40 11.23 0.87 12.04
C LEU A 40 11.13 2.02 11.03
N LEU A 41 11.38 1.76 9.75
CA LEU A 41 11.33 2.75 8.68
C LEU A 41 9.90 3.19 8.40
N GLU A 42 9.73 4.50 8.20
CA GLU A 42 8.45 5.05 7.77
C GLU A 42 8.25 4.87 6.26
N PRO A 43 7.01 4.64 5.76
CA PRO A 43 6.73 4.41 4.34
C PRO A 43 7.37 5.45 3.40
N LYS A 44 7.38 6.71 3.83
CA LYS A 44 7.98 7.84 3.10
C LYS A 44 9.50 7.73 2.91
N GLU A 45 10.20 7.23 3.93
CA GLU A 45 11.66 7.06 3.89
C GLU A 45 12.02 5.92 2.95
N LEU A 46 11.27 4.81 3.04
CA LEU A 46 11.46 3.65 2.18
C LEU A 46 11.18 3.96 0.70
N LYS A 47 10.21 4.84 0.42
CA LYS A 47 9.91 5.28 -0.94
C LYS A 47 11.04 6.07 -1.61
N LYS A 48 11.85 6.78 -0.83
CA LYS A 48 13.01 7.54 -1.33
C LYS A 48 14.26 6.69 -1.49
N GLU A 49 14.25 5.46 -0.97
CA GLU A 49 15.43 4.61 -0.96
C GLU A 49 15.75 4.06 -2.36
N SER A 50 17.03 4.08 -2.72
CA SER A 50 17.50 3.56 -4.01
C SER A 50 17.67 2.05 -3.94
N ILE A 51 17.27 1.35 -5.01
CA ILE A 51 17.41 -0.10 -5.08
C ILE A 51 18.87 -0.55 -4.92
N SER A 52 19.82 0.22 -5.45
CA SER A 52 21.26 -0.03 -5.32
C SER A 52 21.76 -0.06 -3.87
N ASN A 53 20.97 0.42 -2.90
CA ASN A 53 21.32 0.41 -1.48
C ASN A 53 20.84 -0.86 -0.77
N VAL A 54 19.76 -1.48 -1.27
CA VAL A 54 19.10 -2.62 -0.61
C VAL A 54 19.09 -3.89 -1.45
N GLN A 55 19.58 -3.85 -2.69
CA GLN A 55 19.48 -4.96 -3.65
C GLN A 55 20.00 -6.29 -3.10
N THR A 56 21.22 -6.33 -2.57
CA THR A 56 21.82 -7.57 -2.02
C THR A 56 20.99 -8.14 -0.87
N VAL A 57 20.44 -7.28 -0.03
CA VAL A 57 19.60 -7.67 1.11
C VAL A 57 18.27 -8.20 0.63
N LEU A 58 17.67 -7.50 -0.34
CA LEU A 58 16.40 -7.87 -0.94
C LEU A 58 16.49 -9.23 -1.63
N ASP A 59 17.56 -9.45 -2.39
CA ASP A 59 17.86 -10.71 -3.06
C ASP A 59 17.96 -11.86 -2.05
N TYR A 60 18.68 -11.60 -0.96
CA TYR A 60 18.85 -12.58 0.09
C TYR A 60 17.54 -12.88 0.82
N ILE A 61 16.77 -11.87 1.26
CA ILE A 61 15.46 -12.07 1.90
C ILE A 61 14.54 -12.87 0.98
N LEU A 62 14.50 -12.52 -0.30
CA LEU A 62 13.70 -13.23 -1.28
C LEU A 62 14.14 -14.69 -1.44
N GLU A 63 15.44 -14.96 -1.47
CA GLU A 63 15.97 -16.32 -1.50
C GLU A 63 15.57 -17.11 -0.23
N GLN A 64 15.67 -16.50 0.96
CA GLN A 64 15.25 -17.15 2.20
C GLN A 64 13.75 -17.41 2.25
N THR A 65 12.91 -16.49 1.75
CA THR A 65 11.46 -16.71 1.58
C THR A 65 11.20 -17.93 0.70
N ILE A 66 11.90 -18.07 -0.43
CA ILE A 66 11.74 -19.23 -1.32
C ILE A 66 12.17 -20.52 -0.61
N GLN A 67 13.31 -20.51 0.08
CA GLN A 67 13.79 -21.67 0.83
C GLN A 67 12.84 -22.07 1.97
N ALA A 68 12.31 -21.08 2.71
CA ALA A 68 11.34 -21.30 3.78
C ALA A 68 10.03 -21.87 3.23
N PHE A 69 9.48 -21.33 2.15
CA PHE A 69 8.29 -21.89 1.49
C PHE A 69 8.45 -23.33 1.00
N ASN A 70 9.68 -23.75 0.68
CA ASN A 70 9.99 -25.11 0.26
C ASN A 70 10.30 -26.05 1.43
N SER A 71 10.40 -25.53 2.66
CA SER A 71 10.66 -26.34 3.84
C SER A 71 9.36 -26.85 4.47
N ALA A 72 9.42 -28.00 5.15
CA ALA A 72 8.24 -28.67 5.69
C ALA A 72 7.54 -27.87 6.82
N ASN A 73 8.28 -26.98 7.48
CA ASN A 73 7.81 -26.20 8.62
C ASN A 73 7.77 -24.69 8.36
N LEU A 74 8.06 -24.25 7.14
CA LEU A 74 8.16 -22.83 6.76
C LEU A 74 9.30 -22.07 7.43
N PHE A 75 10.36 -22.77 7.86
CA PHE A 75 11.56 -22.14 8.38
C PHE A 75 12.70 -22.18 7.39
N CYS A 76 13.52 -21.13 7.38
CA CYS A 76 14.85 -21.12 6.79
C CYS A 76 15.84 -20.57 7.83
N GLY A 77 16.73 -21.43 8.32
CA GLY A 77 17.53 -21.10 9.50
C GLY A 77 16.65 -20.92 10.75
N PRO A 78 16.89 -19.89 11.58
CA PRO A 78 16.10 -19.67 12.79
C PRO A 78 14.78 -18.91 12.54
N TYR A 79 14.48 -18.50 11.30
CA TYR A 79 13.35 -17.64 10.98
C TYR A 79 12.23 -18.41 10.29
N ASN A 80 10.99 -18.05 10.62
CA ASN A 80 9.84 -18.49 9.85
C ASN A 80 9.64 -17.58 8.62
N ASP A 81 8.90 -18.09 7.64
CA ASP A 81 8.57 -17.34 6.43
C ASP A 81 7.80 -16.05 6.72
N CYS A 82 7.05 -16.02 7.83
CA CYS A 82 6.27 -14.86 8.23
C CYS A 82 7.14 -13.60 8.46
N GLU A 83 8.34 -13.75 9.01
CA GLU A 83 9.29 -12.65 9.23
C GLU A 83 9.81 -12.08 7.92
N PHE A 84 10.19 -12.95 6.98
CA PHE A 84 10.69 -12.54 5.67
C PHE A 84 9.59 -11.85 4.86
N LEU A 85 8.38 -12.40 4.85
CA LEU A 85 7.24 -11.82 4.16
C LEU A 85 6.80 -10.48 4.75
N GLN A 86 6.84 -10.30 6.07
CA GLN A 86 6.56 -8.99 6.68
C GLN A 86 7.58 -7.94 6.21
N GLY A 87 8.86 -8.32 6.12
CA GLY A 87 9.91 -7.46 5.56
C GLY A 87 9.61 -7.08 4.11
N LEU A 88 9.33 -8.07 3.25
CA LEU A 88 8.98 -7.85 1.85
C LEU A 88 7.70 -7.00 1.69
N ALA A 89 6.66 -7.27 2.49
CA ALA A 89 5.39 -6.52 2.47
C ALA A 89 5.58 -5.03 2.81
N LYS A 90 6.55 -4.70 3.66
CA LYS A 90 6.97 -3.30 3.89
C LYS A 90 7.70 -2.73 2.68
N MET A 91 8.65 -3.46 2.10
CA MET A 91 9.47 -3.00 0.96
C MET A 91 8.68 -2.69 -0.31
N VAL A 92 7.63 -3.45 -0.60
CA VAL A 92 6.79 -3.28 -1.80
C VAL A 92 5.90 -2.03 -1.78
N VAL A 93 6.08 -1.14 -0.80
CA VAL A 93 5.58 0.26 -0.87
C VAL A 93 6.39 1.07 -1.90
N ASN A 94 7.65 0.70 -2.13
CA ASN A 94 8.46 1.27 -3.21
C ASN A 94 8.22 0.47 -4.50
N ASP A 95 7.63 1.12 -5.52
CA ASP A 95 7.27 0.48 -6.79
C ASP A 95 8.50 -0.08 -7.52
N THR A 96 9.69 0.55 -7.38
CA THR A 96 10.94 0.05 -7.97
C THR A 96 11.33 -1.30 -7.35
N PHE A 97 11.21 -1.43 -6.02
CA PHE A 97 11.54 -2.68 -5.33
C PHE A 97 10.53 -3.76 -5.68
N LEU A 98 9.25 -3.41 -5.71
CA LEU A 98 8.19 -4.32 -6.12
C LEU A 98 8.46 -4.89 -7.53
N ILE A 99 8.66 -4.02 -8.52
CA ILE A 99 8.91 -4.43 -9.92
C ILE A 99 10.16 -5.31 -10.00
N TYR A 100 11.22 -4.96 -9.28
CA TYR A 100 12.43 -5.77 -9.23
C TYR A 100 12.18 -7.17 -8.65
N ILE A 101 11.37 -7.31 -7.59
CA ILE A 101 11.03 -8.61 -7.00
C ILE A 101 10.22 -9.45 -7.97
N ILE A 102 9.13 -8.91 -8.51
CA ILE A 102 8.16 -9.68 -9.32
C ILE A 102 8.62 -9.93 -10.75
N SER A 103 9.63 -9.21 -11.24
CA SER A 103 10.26 -9.47 -12.54
C SER A 103 11.26 -10.62 -12.52
N ARG A 104 11.62 -11.14 -11.33
CA ARG A 104 12.42 -12.36 -11.21
C ARG A 104 11.60 -13.57 -11.61
N GLU A 105 12.30 -14.57 -12.17
CA GLU A 105 11.70 -15.78 -12.70
C GLU A 105 10.82 -16.49 -11.65
N ASN A 106 9.58 -16.79 -12.00
CA ASN A 106 8.59 -17.51 -11.20
C ASN A 106 8.16 -16.86 -9.87
N ILE A 107 8.62 -15.66 -9.52
CA ILE A 107 8.30 -15.02 -8.24
C ILE A 107 6.85 -14.54 -8.20
N TYR A 108 6.35 -13.98 -9.30
CA TYR A 108 4.95 -13.62 -9.41
C TYR A 108 4.06 -14.85 -9.21
N GLU A 109 4.32 -15.93 -9.93
CA GLU A 109 3.58 -17.19 -9.86
C GLU A 109 3.65 -17.80 -8.45
N LEU A 110 4.82 -17.78 -7.82
CA LEU A 110 5.03 -18.24 -6.45
C LEU A 110 4.14 -17.47 -5.45
N PHE A 111 4.13 -16.14 -5.50
CA PHE A 111 3.29 -15.34 -4.61
C PHE A 111 1.80 -15.63 -4.80
N ILE A 112 1.35 -15.85 -6.04
CA ILE A 112 -0.04 -16.20 -6.34
C ILE A 112 -0.39 -17.58 -5.78
N GLU A 113 0.48 -18.58 -6.00
CA GLU A 113 0.29 -19.94 -5.47
C GLU A 113 0.21 -19.92 -3.95
N LYS A 114 1.17 -19.28 -3.28
CA LYS A 114 1.23 -19.21 -1.82
C LYS A 114 0.09 -18.37 -1.25
N PHE A 115 -0.31 -17.28 -1.91
CA PHE A 115 -1.50 -16.52 -1.51
C PHE A 115 -2.75 -17.40 -1.44
N ILE A 116 -3.00 -18.20 -2.47
CA ILE A 116 -4.14 -19.10 -2.53
C ILE A 116 -4.05 -20.18 -1.43
N LEU A 117 -2.87 -20.77 -1.25
CA LEU A 117 -2.62 -21.80 -0.24
C LEU A 117 -2.84 -21.27 1.17
N PHE A 118 -2.18 -20.16 1.54
CA PHE A 118 -2.24 -19.60 2.88
C PHE A 118 -3.55 -18.91 3.18
N ASN A 119 -4.30 -18.42 2.18
CA ASN A 119 -5.66 -17.96 2.43
C ASN A 119 -6.57 -19.10 2.91
N ALA A 120 -6.40 -20.32 2.39
CA ALA A 120 -7.21 -21.48 2.78
C ALA A 120 -6.93 -21.96 4.22
N VAL A 121 -5.71 -21.73 4.73
CA VAL A 121 -5.29 -22.11 6.10
C VAL A 121 -5.02 -20.88 6.98
N CYS A 122 -5.53 -19.72 6.58
CA CYS A 122 -5.20 -18.43 7.20
C CYS A 122 -5.45 -18.43 8.72
N GLU A 123 -6.56 -19.05 9.14
CA GLU A 123 -7.04 -18.99 10.53
C GLU A 123 -6.54 -20.18 11.37
N SER A 124 -5.69 -21.06 10.83
CA SER A 124 -5.24 -22.26 11.56
C SER A 124 -4.18 -21.97 12.62
N THR A 125 -3.32 -20.97 12.40
CA THR A 125 -2.27 -20.53 13.35
C THR A 125 -2.01 -19.04 13.17
N ILE A 126 -1.47 -18.38 14.21
CA ILE A 126 -1.08 -16.97 14.11
C ILE A 126 -0.02 -16.72 13.04
N LEU A 127 0.92 -17.65 12.84
CA LEU A 127 1.95 -17.54 11.80
C LEU A 127 1.31 -17.56 10.40
N ASN A 128 0.31 -18.42 10.17
CA ASN A 128 -0.41 -18.46 8.90
C ASN A 128 -1.23 -17.18 8.67
N THR A 129 -1.82 -16.61 9.72
CA THR A 129 -2.51 -15.30 9.63
C THR A 129 -1.54 -14.21 9.17
N ILE A 130 -0.34 -14.17 9.75
CA ILE A 130 0.70 -13.19 9.41
C ILE A 130 1.18 -13.37 7.96
N ILE A 131 1.47 -14.60 7.55
CA ILE A 131 1.86 -14.94 6.17
C ILE A 131 0.76 -14.49 5.20
N CYS A 132 -0.49 -14.84 5.48
CA CYS A 132 -1.63 -14.47 4.66
C CYS A 132 -1.80 -12.95 4.55
N SER A 133 -1.75 -12.21 5.66
CA SER A 133 -1.85 -10.74 5.66
C SER A 133 -0.71 -10.08 4.86
N SER A 134 0.51 -10.59 4.99
CA SER A 134 1.67 -10.11 4.23
C SER A 134 1.49 -10.34 2.73
N LEU A 135 1.00 -11.51 2.33
CA LEU A 135 0.68 -11.83 0.93
C LEU A 135 -0.44 -10.93 0.40
N TYR A 136 -1.51 -10.66 1.17
CA TYR A 136 -2.54 -9.68 0.80
C TYR A 136 -1.92 -8.30 0.50
N THR A 137 -1.01 -7.85 1.34
CA THR A 137 -0.33 -6.56 1.18
C THR A 137 0.51 -6.51 -0.10
N ILE A 138 1.22 -7.60 -0.41
CA ILE A 138 2.01 -7.75 -1.64
C ILE A 138 1.10 -7.78 -2.87
N ILE A 139 0.04 -8.60 -2.88
CA ILE A 139 -0.92 -8.65 -3.98
C ILE A 139 -1.60 -7.29 -4.19
N TRP A 140 -1.90 -6.56 -3.11
CA TRP A 140 -2.45 -5.21 -3.22
C TRP A 140 -1.44 -4.25 -3.87
N SER A 141 -0.16 -4.31 -3.51
CA SER A 141 0.89 -3.56 -4.20
C SER A 141 0.98 -3.92 -5.69
N ILE A 142 0.94 -5.21 -6.04
CA ILE A 142 0.96 -5.67 -7.45
C ILE A 142 -0.27 -5.16 -8.21
N SER A 143 -1.45 -5.09 -7.58
CA SER A 143 -2.68 -4.63 -8.23
C SER A 143 -2.63 -3.18 -8.73
N PHE A 144 -1.70 -2.36 -8.22
CA PHE A 144 -1.47 -1.00 -8.73
C PHE A 144 -0.63 -0.97 -10.01
N GLN A 145 0.05 -2.07 -10.36
CA GLN A 145 0.97 -2.14 -11.50
C GLN A 145 0.20 -2.49 -12.80
N PRO A 146 0.16 -1.59 -13.81
CA PRO A 146 -0.62 -1.81 -15.02
C PRO A 146 -0.28 -3.12 -15.76
N GLU A 147 1.00 -3.47 -15.83
CA GLU A 147 1.50 -4.68 -16.51
C GLU A 147 1.01 -5.98 -15.88
N TYR A 148 0.79 -5.99 -14.56
CA TYR A 148 0.35 -7.17 -13.80
C TYR A 148 -1.16 -7.19 -13.55
N SER A 149 -1.85 -6.06 -13.73
CA SER A 149 -3.30 -5.96 -13.56
C SER A 149 -4.03 -6.98 -14.43
N MET A 150 -3.70 -7.09 -15.72
CA MET A 150 -4.33 -8.08 -16.61
C MET A 150 -4.08 -9.52 -16.17
N LYS A 151 -2.86 -9.85 -15.70
CA LYS A 151 -2.53 -11.18 -15.19
C LYS A 151 -3.35 -11.53 -13.94
N LEU A 152 -3.48 -10.58 -13.01
CA LEU A 152 -4.31 -10.76 -11.81
C LEU A 152 -5.80 -10.95 -12.17
N LYS A 153 -6.34 -10.15 -13.09
CA LYS A 153 -7.73 -10.26 -13.56
C LYS A 153 -8.00 -11.61 -14.21
N SER A 154 -7.02 -12.18 -14.92
CA SER A 154 -7.17 -13.48 -15.59
C SER A 154 -7.16 -14.69 -14.64
N ASN A 155 -6.91 -14.50 -13.34
CA ASN A 155 -6.83 -15.59 -12.36
C ASN A 155 -8.11 -15.71 -11.53
N ASP A 156 -9.09 -16.46 -12.03
CA ASP A 156 -10.40 -16.66 -11.38
C ASP A 156 -10.29 -17.19 -9.94
N LYS A 157 -9.29 -18.04 -9.66
CA LYS A 157 -9.08 -18.60 -8.33
C LYS A 157 -8.62 -17.52 -7.34
N LEU A 158 -7.72 -16.63 -7.76
CA LEU A 158 -7.33 -15.48 -6.95
C LEU A 158 -8.51 -14.55 -6.72
N ILE A 159 -9.25 -14.19 -7.78
CA ILE A 159 -10.37 -13.25 -7.67
C ILE A 159 -11.43 -13.79 -6.70
N SER A 160 -11.88 -15.03 -6.89
CA SER A 160 -12.85 -15.67 -5.99
C SER A 160 -12.34 -15.78 -4.54
N THR A 161 -11.04 -16.02 -4.34
CA THR A 161 -10.41 -16.02 -3.01
C THR A 161 -10.51 -14.65 -2.33
N VAL A 162 -10.19 -13.57 -3.05
CA VAL A 162 -10.27 -12.19 -2.54
C VAL A 162 -11.73 -11.79 -2.26
N GLU A 163 -12.67 -12.14 -3.14
CA GLU A 163 -14.11 -11.89 -2.94
C GLU A 163 -14.67 -12.57 -1.69
N GLN A 164 -14.29 -13.83 -1.45
CA GLN A 164 -14.69 -14.55 -0.24
C GLN A 164 -14.17 -13.87 1.02
N ARG A 165 -12.93 -13.35 1.01
CA ARG A 165 -12.37 -12.62 2.15
C ARG A 165 -13.16 -11.36 2.46
N VAL A 166 -13.66 -10.63 1.45
CA VAL A 166 -14.53 -9.45 1.67
C VAL A 166 -15.85 -9.83 2.36
N LYS A 167 -16.40 -11.01 2.05
CA LYS A 167 -17.64 -11.52 2.62
C LYS A 167 -17.49 -12.10 4.04
N ASN A 168 -16.26 -12.28 4.52
CA ASN A 168 -16.01 -12.80 5.87
C ASN A 168 -16.59 -11.83 6.92
N GLN A 169 -17.24 -12.41 7.94
CA GLN A 169 -17.94 -11.71 9.03
C GLN A 169 -17.12 -11.64 10.32
N SER A 170 -15.89 -12.18 10.33
CA SER A 170 -15.01 -12.08 11.48
C SER A 170 -14.70 -10.61 11.82
N ASN A 171 -14.76 -10.29 13.11
CA ASN A 171 -14.43 -8.98 13.67
C ASN A 171 -13.03 -8.96 14.31
N ASP A 172 -12.21 -9.99 14.08
CA ASP A 172 -10.81 -10.01 14.48
C ASP A 172 -10.01 -8.93 13.75
N GLU A 173 -9.03 -8.32 14.41
CA GLU A 173 -8.23 -7.20 13.88
C GLU A 173 -7.55 -7.56 12.56
N TYR A 174 -6.94 -8.74 12.46
CA TYR A 174 -6.31 -9.20 11.22
C TYR A 174 -7.35 -9.46 10.12
N ALA A 175 -8.51 -9.99 10.48
CA ALA A 175 -9.58 -10.24 9.52
C ALA A 175 -10.12 -8.93 8.94
N LEU A 176 -10.28 -7.89 9.76
CA LEU A 176 -10.68 -6.55 9.34
C LEU A 176 -9.63 -5.92 8.42
N GLU A 177 -8.34 -6.01 8.77
CA GLU A 177 -7.26 -5.50 7.93
C GLU A 177 -7.22 -6.21 6.57
N MET A 178 -7.24 -7.54 6.54
CA MET A 178 -7.23 -8.30 5.29
C MET A 178 -8.47 -8.03 4.45
N LYS A 179 -9.65 -7.84 5.07
CA LYS A 179 -10.87 -7.43 4.38
C LYS A 179 -10.71 -6.06 3.71
N ARG A 180 -10.08 -5.10 4.38
CA ARG A 180 -9.77 -3.78 3.81
C ARG A 180 -8.82 -3.88 2.62
N VAL A 181 -7.75 -4.67 2.75
CA VAL A 181 -6.79 -4.91 1.68
C VAL A 181 -7.45 -5.63 0.50
N ALA A 182 -8.30 -6.62 0.77
CA ALA A 182 -9.08 -7.34 -0.24
C ALA A 182 -10.04 -6.42 -1.02
N LYS A 183 -10.78 -5.53 -0.34
CA LYS A 183 -11.59 -4.49 -1.00
C LYS A 183 -10.72 -3.62 -1.91
N GLY A 184 -9.52 -3.24 -1.45
CA GLY A 184 -8.54 -2.48 -2.24
C GLY A 184 -8.06 -3.20 -3.50
N ILE A 185 -7.78 -4.50 -3.42
CA ILE A 185 -7.41 -5.33 -4.58
C ILE A 185 -8.54 -5.37 -5.61
N LEU A 186 -9.76 -5.75 -5.19
CA LEU A 186 -10.90 -5.85 -6.12
C LEU A 186 -11.22 -4.51 -6.78
N PHE A 187 -11.06 -3.41 -6.03
CA PHE A 187 -11.23 -2.06 -6.57
C PHE A 187 -10.20 -1.74 -7.67
N ASN A 188 -8.92 -2.00 -7.43
CA ASN A 188 -7.86 -1.75 -8.40
C ASN A 188 -8.05 -2.58 -9.67
N LEU A 189 -8.58 -3.80 -9.52
CA LEU A 189 -8.84 -4.75 -10.60
C LEU A 189 -10.23 -4.58 -11.27
N ASP A 190 -10.99 -3.54 -10.94
CA ASP A 190 -12.32 -3.24 -11.51
C ASP A 190 -13.43 -4.26 -11.21
N TYR A 191 -13.24 -5.16 -10.23
CA TYR A 191 -14.27 -6.09 -9.75
C TYR A 191 -15.19 -5.49 -8.70
N LEU A 192 -14.73 -4.42 -8.03
CA LEU A 192 -15.55 -3.67 -7.09
C LEU A 192 -15.82 -2.28 -7.67
N GLN A 193 -16.89 -2.17 -8.47
CA GLN A 193 -17.46 -0.88 -8.83
C GLN A 193 -18.41 -0.46 -7.73
N MET A 194 -18.09 0.67 -7.10
CA MET A 194 -19.01 1.29 -6.16
C MET A 194 -20.01 2.07 -6.98
N GLU A 195 -21.22 1.53 -7.10
CA GLU A 195 -22.36 2.28 -7.59
C GLU A 195 -22.54 3.45 -6.62
N ALA A 196 -22.29 4.67 -7.10
CA ALA A 196 -23.00 5.79 -6.55
C ALA A 196 -24.47 5.45 -6.79
N GLN A 197 -25.22 5.11 -5.73
CA GLN A 197 -26.66 5.26 -5.81
C GLN A 197 -26.85 6.68 -6.32
N ALA A 198 -27.33 6.81 -7.55
CA ALA A 198 -27.88 8.05 -8.03
C ALA A 198 -29.06 8.32 -7.11
N THR A 199 -28.79 8.96 -5.98
CA THR A 199 -29.83 9.58 -5.18
C THR A 199 -30.52 10.49 -6.17
N ALA A 200 -31.77 10.17 -6.47
CA ALA A 200 -32.63 11.02 -7.27
C ALA A 200 -32.39 12.45 -6.80
N VAL A 201 -31.81 13.28 -7.66
CA VAL A 201 -31.62 14.69 -7.39
C VAL A 201 -33.00 15.19 -7.03
N ASP A 202 -33.17 15.65 -5.79
CA ASP A 202 -34.41 16.30 -5.40
C ASP A 202 -34.56 17.50 -6.34
N PRO A 203 -35.57 17.54 -7.21
CA PRO A 203 -35.73 18.63 -8.16
C PRO A 203 -35.96 19.99 -7.47
N ASN A 204 -36.12 20.01 -6.13
CA ASN A 204 -36.23 21.20 -5.30
C ASN A 204 -35.01 21.47 -4.38
N SER A 205 -33.93 20.67 -4.44
CA SER A 205 -32.70 21.04 -3.72
C SER A 205 -32.01 22.18 -4.47
N ASP A 206 -31.77 23.29 -3.78
CA ASP A 206 -30.99 24.44 -4.27
C ASP A 206 -29.48 24.10 -4.33
N ASP A 207 -29.15 22.96 -4.95
CA ASP A 207 -27.85 22.29 -4.95
C ASP A 207 -26.93 22.86 -6.05
N ASN A 208 -26.82 24.19 -6.09
CA ASN A 208 -25.94 24.88 -7.05
C ASN A 208 -24.56 25.20 -6.42
N GLN A 209 -24.27 24.64 -5.25
CA GLN A 209 -22.99 24.82 -4.56
C GLN A 209 -22.01 23.73 -4.98
N ILE A 210 -20.82 24.15 -5.40
CA ILE A 210 -19.72 23.25 -5.72
C ILE A 210 -19.36 22.44 -4.47
N LYS A 211 -19.36 21.12 -4.59
CA LYS A 211 -18.96 20.16 -3.55
C LYS A 211 -17.49 19.81 -3.70
N VAL A 212 -16.70 20.13 -2.68
CA VAL A 212 -15.26 19.86 -2.62
C VAL A 212 -15.01 18.75 -1.60
N MET A 213 -14.42 17.64 -2.04
CA MET A 213 -13.86 16.63 -1.15
C MET A 213 -12.38 16.94 -0.90
N VAL A 214 -11.96 16.98 0.37
CA VAL A 214 -10.55 17.14 0.74
C VAL A 214 -9.91 15.78 1.04
N SER A 215 -8.97 15.37 0.20
CA SER A 215 -8.14 14.17 0.37
C SER A 215 -6.78 14.55 0.96
N TYR A 216 -6.38 13.90 2.05
CA TYR A 216 -5.11 14.15 2.73
C TYR A 216 -4.58 12.88 3.42
N ALA A 217 -3.28 12.80 3.69
CA ALA A 217 -2.75 11.75 4.55
C ALA A 217 -2.95 12.11 6.02
N HIS A 218 -3.38 11.14 6.84
CA HIS A 218 -3.65 11.34 8.27
C HIS A 218 -2.54 12.07 9.03
N ARG A 219 -1.28 11.81 8.69
CA ARG A 219 -0.10 12.45 9.29
C ARG A 219 -0.03 13.97 9.06
N ASP A 220 -0.78 14.49 8.10
CA ASP A 220 -0.81 15.91 7.75
C ASP A 220 -2.10 16.60 8.21
N VAL A 221 -2.87 15.98 9.12
CA VAL A 221 -4.15 16.50 9.64
C VAL A 221 -4.05 17.95 10.13
N THR A 222 -2.95 18.33 10.78
CA THR A 222 -2.76 19.69 11.29
C THR A 222 -2.70 20.73 10.17
N PHE A 223 -2.03 20.41 9.06
CA PHE A 223 -1.98 21.30 7.90
C PHE A 223 -3.32 21.30 7.15
N CYS A 224 -3.92 20.12 6.95
CA CYS A 224 -5.23 19.98 6.34
C CYS A 224 -6.30 20.82 7.07
N LYS A 225 -6.35 20.75 8.41
CA LYS A 225 -7.25 21.57 9.23
C LYS A 225 -7.09 23.08 8.97
N LYS A 226 -5.87 23.59 8.81
CA LYS A 226 -5.63 25.00 8.51
C LYS A 226 -6.22 25.39 7.16
N ILE A 227 -5.92 24.61 6.11
CA ILE A 227 -6.45 24.85 4.76
C ILE A 227 -7.96 24.79 4.74
N VAL A 228 -8.56 23.78 5.36
CA VAL A 228 -10.02 23.64 5.44
C VAL A 228 -10.64 24.81 6.18
N THR A 229 -10.09 25.25 7.32
CA THR A 229 -10.61 26.42 8.05
C THR A 229 -10.62 27.67 7.15
N GLU A 230 -9.53 27.95 6.45
CA GLU A 230 -9.45 29.10 5.53
C GLU A 230 -10.44 28.96 4.36
N LEU A 231 -10.56 27.76 3.79
CA LEU A 231 -11.53 27.48 2.73
C LEU A 231 -12.96 27.68 3.23
N GLN A 232 -13.33 27.20 4.42
CA GLN A 232 -14.67 27.38 4.98
C GLN A 232 -15.01 28.84 5.26
N ILE A 233 -14.01 29.69 5.52
CA ILE A 233 -14.21 31.14 5.69
C ILE A 233 -14.48 31.83 4.35
N HIS A 234 -13.79 31.43 3.28
CA HIS A 234 -13.74 32.18 2.02
C HIS A 234 -14.54 31.56 0.86
N PHE A 235 -14.76 30.26 0.88
CA PHE A 235 -15.45 29.49 -0.16
C PHE A 235 -16.90 29.24 0.24
N LYS A 236 -17.83 29.52 -0.67
CA LYS A 236 -19.28 29.40 -0.44
C LYS A 236 -19.87 28.06 -0.86
N GLY A 237 -19.04 27.10 -1.28
CA GLY A 237 -19.47 25.75 -1.60
C GLY A 237 -19.38 24.82 -0.40
N ASP A 238 -19.80 23.57 -0.59
CA ASP A 238 -19.75 22.53 0.43
C ASP A 238 -18.34 21.93 0.47
N ILE A 239 -17.75 21.84 1.66
CA ILE A 239 -16.40 21.28 1.87
C ILE A 239 -16.55 20.05 2.75
N GLY A 240 -16.46 18.89 2.12
CA GLY A 240 -16.42 17.59 2.78
C GLY A 240 -14.99 17.20 3.15
N VAL A 241 -14.75 17.01 4.45
CA VAL A 241 -13.49 16.47 4.98
C VAL A 241 -13.77 15.63 6.22
N ASP A 242 -13.12 14.47 6.31
CA ASP A 242 -13.20 13.63 7.50
C ASP A 242 -11.96 13.81 8.38
N PHE A 243 -12.17 14.40 9.57
CA PHE A 243 -11.14 14.61 10.58
C PHE A 243 -11.20 13.63 11.76
N ASN A 244 -12.26 12.82 11.89
CA ASN A 244 -12.55 12.06 13.11
C ASN A 244 -11.98 10.62 13.12
N LYS A 245 -11.19 10.26 12.10
CA LYS A 245 -10.46 8.99 12.01
C LYS A 245 -9.26 8.95 12.98
N LEU A 246 -9.55 8.80 14.27
CA LEU A 246 -8.58 8.67 15.38
C LEU A 246 -8.70 7.36 16.16
N SER A 247 -9.57 6.43 15.75
CA SER A 247 -9.71 5.14 16.40
C SER A 247 -9.44 3.99 15.43
N VAL A 248 -8.50 3.13 15.83
CA VAL A 248 -8.07 1.85 15.24
C VAL A 248 -9.24 0.93 14.81
N SER A 249 -10.47 1.20 15.25
CA SER A 249 -11.67 0.40 15.00
C SER A 249 -12.67 0.96 13.97
N HIS A 250 -12.43 2.14 13.37
CA HIS A 250 -13.39 2.78 12.43
C HIS A 250 -12.70 3.49 11.25
N GLU A 251 -11.73 2.83 10.61
CA GLU A 251 -11.02 3.41 9.48
C GLU A 251 -11.29 2.67 8.15
N ASP A 252 -11.83 3.47 7.22
CA ASP A 252 -12.05 3.22 5.80
C ASP A 252 -13.12 2.20 5.43
N ASP A 253 -14.40 2.52 5.71
CA ASP A 253 -15.44 2.12 4.77
C ASP A 253 -15.17 2.85 3.45
N TRP A 254 -14.38 2.18 2.61
CA TRP A 254 -14.10 2.58 1.23
C TRP A 254 -15.38 2.96 0.48
N GLU A 255 -16.52 2.42 0.92
CA GLU A 255 -17.86 2.74 0.44
C GLU A 255 -18.23 4.20 0.63
N ASP A 256 -18.00 4.75 1.82
CA ASP A 256 -18.25 6.15 2.11
C ASP A 256 -17.27 7.05 1.34
N ILE A 257 -16.00 6.64 1.22
CA ILE A 257 -14.99 7.38 0.47
C ILE A 257 -15.32 7.40 -1.03
N ALA A 258 -15.65 6.25 -1.61
CA ALA A 258 -16.03 6.14 -3.02
C ALA A 258 -17.33 6.92 -3.31
N LYS A 259 -18.28 6.92 -2.37
CA LYS A 259 -19.49 7.73 -2.44
C LYS A 259 -19.16 9.22 -2.38
N ALA A 260 -18.30 9.66 -1.46
CA ALA A 260 -17.85 11.05 -1.37
C ALA A 260 -17.16 11.52 -2.65
N ILE A 261 -16.25 10.70 -3.21
CA ILE A 261 -15.60 10.99 -4.49
C ILE A 261 -16.65 11.09 -5.60
N SER A 262 -17.62 10.18 -5.64
CA SER A 262 -18.65 10.18 -6.68
C SER A 262 -19.61 11.38 -6.57
N GLN A 263 -19.89 11.86 -5.36
CA GLN A 263 -20.82 12.96 -5.10
C GLN A 263 -20.17 14.36 -5.15
N CYS A 264 -18.85 14.46 -5.03
CA CYS A 264 -18.16 15.75 -5.13
C CYS A 264 -17.97 16.21 -6.59
N ASP A 265 -17.86 17.52 -6.81
CA ASP A 265 -17.50 18.12 -8.09
C ASP A 265 -15.98 18.20 -8.26
N VAL A 266 -15.28 18.46 -7.15
CA VAL A 266 -13.83 18.69 -7.11
C VAL A 266 -13.21 17.92 -5.96
N ILE A 267 -12.05 17.33 -6.20
CA ILE A 267 -11.22 16.72 -5.17
C ILE A 267 -10.00 17.60 -4.96
N LEU A 268 -9.89 18.16 -3.77
CA LEU A 268 -8.72 18.90 -3.31
C LEU A 268 -7.75 17.94 -2.63
N MET A 269 -6.58 17.72 -3.23
CA MET A 269 -5.59 16.78 -2.72
C MET A 269 -4.48 17.55 -2.01
N ILE A 270 -4.29 17.32 -0.72
CA ILE A 270 -3.16 17.89 0.03
C ILE A 270 -1.94 17.00 -0.20
N VAL A 271 -1.14 17.36 -1.21
CA VAL A 271 -0.03 16.55 -1.70
C VAL A 271 1.23 16.82 -0.87
N THR A 272 1.54 15.88 0.01
CA THR A 272 2.77 15.79 0.79
C THR A 272 3.50 14.48 0.46
N GLU A 273 4.69 14.30 1.02
CA GLU A 273 5.38 13.01 0.99
C GLU A 273 4.59 11.87 1.68
N ASN A 274 3.85 12.18 2.76
CA ASN A 274 2.98 11.20 3.42
C ASN A 274 1.78 10.84 2.52
N TYR A 275 1.25 11.80 1.77
CA TYR A 275 0.16 11.59 0.82
C TYR A 275 0.56 10.60 -0.27
N CYS A 276 1.69 10.85 -0.93
CA CYS A 276 2.14 9.97 -2.00
C CYS A 276 2.53 8.59 -1.49
N SER A 277 3.04 8.47 -0.27
CA SER A 277 3.38 7.17 0.35
C SER A 277 2.18 6.34 0.84
N SER A 278 0.98 6.93 0.89
CA SER A 278 -0.23 6.25 1.35
C SER A 278 -0.92 5.44 0.25
N LYS A 279 -1.08 4.13 0.46
CA LYS A 279 -1.87 3.25 -0.43
C LYS A 279 -3.35 3.67 -0.47
N SER A 280 -3.91 4.18 0.64
CA SER A 280 -5.29 4.68 0.68
C SER A 280 -5.45 5.93 -0.20
N CYS A 281 -4.54 6.91 -0.08
CA CYS A 281 -4.58 8.12 -0.92
C CYS A 281 -4.38 7.76 -2.41
N ARG A 282 -3.46 6.84 -2.71
CA ARG A 282 -3.29 6.32 -4.08
C ARG A 282 -4.58 5.69 -4.63
N ARG A 283 -5.31 4.94 -3.81
CA ARG A 283 -6.60 4.34 -4.18
C ARG A 283 -7.66 5.41 -4.47
N GLU A 284 -7.73 6.46 -3.67
CA GLU A 284 -8.64 7.61 -3.90
C GLU A 284 -8.36 8.31 -5.23
N VAL A 285 -7.09 8.64 -5.52
CA VAL A 285 -6.69 9.28 -6.78
C VAL A 285 -7.04 8.41 -7.99
N ILE A 286 -6.79 7.10 -7.92
CA ILE A 286 -7.16 6.16 -9.00
C ILE A 286 -8.68 6.14 -9.21
N HIS A 287 -9.48 6.19 -8.14
CA HIS A 287 -10.93 6.20 -8.24
C HIS A 287 -11.48 7.48 -8.86
N ALA A 288 -10.89 8.61 -8.49
CA ALA A 288 -11.19 9.92 -9.05
C ALA A 288 -10.85 10.01 -10.54
N ASP A 289 -9.65 9.56 -10.91
CA ASP A 289 -9.16 9.49 -12.30
C ASP A 289 -10.09 8.64 -13.17
N LYS A 290 -10.44 7.42 -12.72
CA LYS A 290 -11.41 6.54 -13.40
C LYS A 290 -12.80 7.17 -13.61
N ARG A 291 -13.15 8.21 -12.87
CA ARG A 291 -14.43 8.94 -12.96
C ARG A 291 -14.30 10.31 -13.61
N ASN A 292 -13.13 10.67 -14.15
CA ASN A 292 -12.83 12.00 -14.69
C ASN A 292 -13.19 13.13 -13.72
N LYS A 293 -12.96 12.93 -12.41
CA LYS A 293 -13.21 13.96 -11.40
C LYS A 293 -12.19 15.08 -11.55
N ARG A 294 -12.62 16.33 -11.35
CA ARG A 294 -11.71 17.48 -11.32
C ARG A 294 -10.83 17.38 -10.09
N MET A 295 -9.53 17.23 -10.29
CA MET A 295 -8.54 17.04 -9.23
C MET A 295 -7.65 18.27 -9.11
N ILE A 296 -7.58 18.87 -7.91
CA ILE A 296 -6.74 20.05 -7.62
C ILE A 296 -5.67 19.65 -6.60
N PRO A 297 -4.41 19.47 -7.01
CA PRO A 297 -3.31 19.23 -6.07
C PRO A 297 -2.88 20.54 -5.39
N ILE A 298 -2.83 20.55 -4.06
CA ILE A 298 -2.12 21.54 -3.24
C ILE A 298 -0.82 20.90 -2.76
N TYR A 299 0.30 21.29 -3.35
CA TYR A 299 1.62 20.81 -2.95
C TYR A 299 2.08 21.50 -1.67
N GLN A 300 2.49 20.71 -0.68
CA GLN A 300 3.04 21.20 0.58
C GLN A 300 4.40 20.56 0.85
N GLY A 301 5.45 21.38 0.85
CA GLY A 301 6.84 20.99 1.06
C GLY A 301 7.76 21.65 0.02
N ASN A 302 8.96 22.07 0.43
CA ASN A 302 9.84 22.87 -0.43
C ASN A 302 10.66 22.03 -1.43
N ASP A 303 10.84 20.72 -1.18
CA ASP A 303 11.82 19.88 -1.91
C ASP A 303 11.27 18.49 -2.29
N TYR A 304 9.96 18.30 -2.28
CA TYR A 304 9.37 17.00 -2.61
C TYR A 304 9.12 16.87 -4.12
N LYS A 305 9.78 15.89 -4.75
CA LYS A 305 9.47 15.48 -6.12
C LYS A 305 8.26 14.57 -6.10
N VAL A 306 7.23 14.95 -6.85
CA VAL A 306 5.99 14.18 -6.99
C VAL A 306 6.28 12.84 -7.66
N GLU A 307 5.61 11.78 -7.21
CA GLU A 307 5.79 10.45 -7.79
C GLU A 307 5.12 10.33 -9.16
N ASP A 308 5.77 9.62 -10.09
CA ASP A 308 5.31 9.44 -11.47
C ASP A 308 3.85 8.94 -11.55
N TRP A 309 3.46 7.99 -10.68
CA TRP A 309 2.09 7.45 -10.68
C TRP A 309 1.03 8.52 -10.39
N PHE A 310 1.39 9.53 -9.60
CA PHE A 310 0.50 10.63 -9.22
C PHE A 310 0.49 11.67 -10.33
N GLU A 311 1.64 12.10 -10.84
CA GLU A 311 1.72 13.08 -11.94
C GLU A 311 0.93 12.63 -13.17
N ILE A 312 1.05 11.34 -13.54
CA ILE A 312 0.33 10.75 -14.67
C ILE A 312 -1.19 10.85 -14.51
N ARG A 313 -1.72 10.77 -13.29
CA ARG A 313 -3.16 10.71 -13.01
C ARG A 313 -3.78 12.03 -12.60
N ALA A 314 -3.07 12.82 -11.79
CA ALA A 314 -3.52 14.13 -11.39
C ALA A 314 -3.36 15.13 -12.54
N GLY A 315 -2.28 15.03 -13.32
CA GLY A 315 -2.01 15.92 -14.46
C GLY A 315 -2.86 15.66 -15.70
N SER A 316 -3.45 14.47 -15.84
CA SER A 316 -4.44 14.17 -16.90
C SER A 316 -5.82 14.80 -16.63
N ALA A 317 -6.09 15.21 -15.39
CA ALA A 317 -7.39 15.67 -14.91
C ALA A 317 -7.47 17.16 -14.55
N THR A 318 -6.37 17.91 -14.71
CA THR A 318 -6.27 19.37 -14.55
C THR A 318 -6.53 20.11 -15.85
#